data_AF-A0A8J5N3I8-F1
#
_entry.id   AF-A0A8J5N3I8-F1
#
_cell.length_a   1.000
_cell.length_b   1.000
_cell.length_c   1.000
_cell.angle_alpha   90.00
_cell.angle_beta   90.00
_cell.angle_gamma   90.00
#
_symmetry.space_group_name_H-M   'P 1'
#
loop_
_entity.id
_entity.type
_entity.pdbx_description
1 polymer ?
#
loop_
_entity_poly.entity_id
_entity_poly.type
_entity_poly.pdbx_seq_one_letter_code
_entity_poly.pdbx_strand_id
1 'polypeptide(L)'
;MATLTGQGTQDKKFKKFCEYMEYIKYYLENNTHRLGSDQRLKRAVVKATSSNQYRIDETGTLFYMAPNSGLWQRIITSDEEKQGILLNCHVAPSAGHSGINATTDKITQRYYWKGVKEEVKDYVSRCDACQRSQKIKTMAPKLVPTQVVESLYMVGMDLIGPLPETSDGYKYVLTLTDYFTKWVELYPLKQKSGACVAEKIESYIYRTNRTLKTRLGKLCNEKQNDWDCYLEAVAFSLRTQKKASTKFTPFYLMYNREPRLPIEMDVSHDEDIEINSISSLNVEEYQACLQSQVEMVHKKVLENVDGSEKAKGVWCKKENMRAE
;
A
#
# COMPACT_ATOMS: atom_id res chain seq x y z
N MET A 1 -21.07 8.93 28.54
CA MET A 1 -22.27 8.39 29.23
C MET A 1 -23.36 8.00 28.22
N ALA A 2 -23.16 6.95 27.41
CA ALA A 2 -24.13 6.59 26.36
C ALA A 2 -24.24 5.07 26.09
N THR A 3 -24.20 4.25 27.14
CA THR A 3 -24.23 2.77 26.98
C THR A 3 -25.16 2.02 27.94
N LEU A 4 -25.87 2.71 28.84
CA LEU A 4 -26.64 2.03 29.90
C LEU A 4 -28.12 1.75 29.57
N THR A 5 -28.68 2.33 28.51
CA THR A 5 -30.10 2.13 28.15
C THR A 5 -30.37 0.85 27.35
N GLY A 6 -29.37 0.33 26.64
CA GLY A 6 -29.50 -0.87 25.79
C GLY A 6 -29.49 -2.19 26.56
N GLN A 7 -28.63 -2.33 27.57
CA GLN A 7 -28.47 -3.56 28.36
C GLN A 7 -29.76 -3.97 29.08
N GLY A 8 -30.43 -3.03 29.76
CA GLY A 8 -31.67 -3.30 30.50
C GLY A 8 -32.86 -3.77 29.63
N THR A 9 -32.82 -3.55 28.31
CA THR A 9 -33.86 -4.06 27.39
C THR A 9 -33.56 -5.47 26.87
N GLN A 10 -32.29 -5.83 26.70
CA GLN A 10 -31.85 -7.18 26.32
C GLN A 10 -32.07 -8.16 27.47
N ASP A 11 -31.73 -7.76 28.71
CA ASP A 11 -31.93 -8.60 29.90
C ASP A 11 -33.41 -8.95 30.11
N LYS A 12 -34.32 -7.98 29.92
CA LYS A 12 -35.77 -8.22 29.99
C LYS A 12 -36.26 -9.19 28.91
N LYS A 13 -35.70 -9.13 27.70
CA LYS A 13 -36.04 -10.06 26.61
C LYS A 13 -35.50 -11.46 26.89
N PHE A 14 -34.29 -11.56 27.42
CA PHE A 14 -33.69 -12.83 27.78
C PHE A 14 -34.43 -13.51 28.94
N LYS A 15 -34.82 -12.76 29.97
CA LYS A 15 -35.62 -13.29 31.08
C LYS A 15 -36.97 -13.86 30.60
N LYS A 16 -37.69 -13.12 29.76
CA LYS A 16 -38.93 -13.61 29.13
C LYS A 16 -38.71 -14.85 28.26
N PHE A 17 -37.57 -14.92 27.57
CA PHE A 17 -37.18 -16.09 26.81
C PHE A 17 -36.95 -17.30 27.73
N CYS A 18 -36.23 -17.13 28.84
CA CYS A 18 -36.00 -18.20 29.82
C CYS A 18 -37.30 -18.72 30.41
N GLU A 19 -38.16 -17.81 30.89
CA GLU A 19 -39.50 -18.14 31.39
C GLU A 19 -40.29 -18.94 30.34
N TYR A 20 -40.29 -18.51 29.08
CA TYR A 20 -40.98 -19.23 28.00
C TYR A 20 -40.39 -20.63 27.73
N MET A 21 -39.07 -20.78 27.78
CA MET A 21 -38.41 -22.08 27.60
C MET A 21 -38.74 -23.05 28.74
N GLU A 22 -38.95 -22.57 29.97
CA GLU A 22 -39.43 -23.41 31.07
C GLU A 22 -40.84 -23.97 30.82
N TYR A 23 -41.75 -23.20 30.21
CA TYR A 23 -43.07 -23.70 29.85
C TYR A 23 -43.01 -24.75 28.74
N ILE A 24 -42.15 -24.55 27.73
CA ILE A 24 -41.89 -25.56 26.70
C ILE A 24 -41.34 -26.83 27.36
N LYS A 25 -40.33 -26.68 28.22
CA LYS A 25 -39.70 -27.81 28.91
C LYS A 25 -40.73 -28.62 29.70
N TYR A 26 -41.50 -27.95 30.55
CA TYR A 26 -42.54 -28.58 31.36
C TYR A 26 -43.59 -29.31 30.52
N TYR A 27 -44.04 -28.72 29.41
CA TYR A 27 -45.05 -29.34 28.55
C TYR A 27 -44.52 -30.59 27.86
N LEU A 28 -43.26 -30.57 27.39
CA LEU A 28 -42.63 -31.75 26.78
C LEU A 28 -42.39 -32.88 27.80
N GLU A 29 -42.12 -32.56 29.08
CA GLU A 29 -41.94 -33.56 30.14
C GLU A 29 -43.26 -34.18 30.62
N ASN A 30 -44.31 -33.37 30.78
CA ASN A 30 -45.53 -33.76 31.50
C ASN A 30 -46.76 -33.90 30.60
N ASN A 31 -46.64 -33.55 29.31
CA ASN A 31 -47.74 -33.45 28.35
C ASN A 31 -48.94 -32.62 28.86
N THR A 32 -48.67 -31.66 29.75
CA THR A 32 -49.66 -30.80 30.42
C THR A 32 -49.11 -29.39 30.59
N HIS A 33 -49.98 -28.41 30.77
CA HIS A 33 -49.56 -27.02 31.01
C HIS A 33 -49.40 -26.73 32.51
N ARG A 34 -48.43 -25.87 32.87
CA ARG A 34 -48.29 -25.36 34.24
C ARG A 34 -49.58 -24.69 34.71
N LEU A 35 -49.94 -24.89 35.98
CA LEU A 35 -51.07 -24.22 36.64
C LEU A 35 -50.96 -22.69 36.52
N GLY A 36 -52.08 -22.01 36.27
CA GLY A 36 -52.14 -20.55 36.10
C GLY A 36 -51.71 -20.01 34.72
N SER A 37 -51.30 -20.86 33.77
CA SER A 37 -50.96 -20.43 32.41
C SER A 37 -52.18 -19.88 31.66
N ASP A 38 -52.04 -18.71 31.05
CA ASP A 38 -53.11 -18.12 30.23
C ASP A 38 -53.36 -18.90 28.93
N GLN A 39 -54.53 -18.70 28.31
CA GLN A 39 -54.94 -19.46 27.12
C GLN A 39 -54.06 -19.16 25.89
N ARG A 40 -53.45 -17.96 25.81
CA ARG A 40 -52.59 -17.56 24.70
C ARG A 40 -51.25 -18.27 24.76
N LEU A 41 -50.65 -18.35 25.94
CA LEU A 41 -49.41 -19.06 26.23
C LEU A 41 -49.59 -20.55 25.98
N LYS A 42 -50.69 -21.15 26.45
CA LYS A 42 -51.03 -22.56 26.17
C LYS A 42 -51.02 -22.84 24.66
N ARG A 43 -51.74 -22.04 23.86
CA ARG A 43 -51.75 -22.17 22.40
C ARG A 43 -50.37 -22.01 21.76
N ALA A 44 -49.56 -21.07 22.25
CA ALA A 44 -48.21 -20.84 21.75
C ALA A 44 -47.26 -22.03 22.03
N VAL A 45 -47.31 -22.59 23.24
CA VAL A 45 -46.51 -23.76 23.63
C VAL A 45 -46.90 -24.97 22.78
N VAL A 46 -48.19 -25.29 22.68
CA VAL A 46 -48.65 -26.42 21.83
C VAL A 46 -48.17 -26.24 20.39
N LYS A 47 -48.34 -25.04 19.82
CA LYS A 47 -47.88 -24.76 18.45
C LYS A 47 -46.37 -24.95 18.29
N ALA A 48 -45.57 -24.51 19.28
CA ALA A 48 -44.12 -24.64 19.26
C ALA A 48 -43.66 -26.09 19.41
N THR A 49 -44.34 -26.90 20.22
CA THR A 49 -43.98 -28.32 20.41
C THR A 49 -44.46 -29.19 19.25
N SER A 50 -45.60 -28.87 18.64
CA SER A 50 -46.11 -29.58 17.45
C SER A 50 -45.24 -29.40 16.20
N SER A 51 -44.38 -28.37 16.14
CA SER A 51 -43.49 -28.14 14.99
C SER A 51 -42.24 -29.03 14.99
N ASN A 52 -42.07 -29.93 15.96
CA ASN A 52 -40.87 -30.75 16.18
C ASN A 52 -39.56 -29.95 16.23
N GLN A 53 -39.64 -28.65 16.54
CA GLN A 53 -38.47 -27.77 16.66
C GLN A 53 -37.81 -27.84 18.03
N TYR A 54 -38.46 -28.47 19.02
CA TYR A 54 -37.97 -28.61 20.37
C TYR A 54 -37.99 -30.07 20.79
N ARG A 55 -37.00 -30.49 21.56
CA ARG A 55 -36.94 -31.82 22.17
C ARG A 55 -36.24 -31.76 23.52
N ILE A 56 -36.48 -32.77 24.33
CA ILE A 56 -35.78 -33.00 25.60
C ILE A 56 -35.05 -34.33 25.51
N ASP A 57 -33.86 -34.41 26.09
CA ASP A 57 -33.13 -35.67 26.24
C ASP A 57 -33.46 -36.38 27.57
N GLU A 58 -32.88 -37.56 27.79
CA GLU A 58 -33.11 -38.36 29.00
C GLU A 58 -32.75 -37.63 30.31
N THR A 59 -31.91 -36.59 30.23
CA THR A 59 -31.47 -35.80 31.40
C THR A 59 -32.37 -34.60 31.69
N GLY A 60 -33.40 -34.37 30.87
CA GLY A 60 -34.24 -33.17 30.98
C GLY A 60 -33.61 -31.94 30.31
N THR A 61 -32.59 -32.10 29.46
CA THR A 61 -31.94 -30.98 28.76
C THR A 61 -32.73 -30.62 27.52
N LEU A 62 -33.08 -29.32 27.38
CA LEU A 62 -33.88 -28.82 26.27
C LEU A 62 -33.00 -28.46 25.06
N PHE A 63 -33.42 -28.89 23.87
CA PHE A 63 -32.76 -28.61 22.60
C PHE A 63 -33.71 -27.94 21.60
N TYR A 64 -33.14 -27.11 20.73
CA TYR A 64 -33.80 -26.43 19.62
C TYR A 64 -33.19 -26.87 18.28
N MET A 65 -34.03 -27.12 17.29
CA MET A 65 -33.57 -27.42 15.92
C MET A 65 -33.36 -26.13 15.13
N ALA A 66 -32.11 -25.85 14.80
CA ALA A 66 -31.73 -24.66 14.05
C ALA A 66 -32.29 -24.72 12.62
N PRO A 67 -33.13 -23.75 12.18
CA PRO A 67 -33.84 -23.85 10.90
C PRO A 67 -32.92 -23.91 9.68
N ASN A 68 -31.76 -23.24 9.75
CA ASN A 68 -30.87 -23.08 8.62
C ASN A 68 -29.84 -24.21 8.50
N SER A 69 -29.39 -24.78 9.63
CA SER A 69 -28.34 -25.80 9.65
C SER A 69 -28.89 -27.21 9.88
N GLY A 70 -30.13 -27.35 10.36
CA GLY A 70 -30.69 -28.64 10.78
C GLY A 70 -30.03 -29.23 12.02
N LEU A 71 -29.15 -28.48 12.70
CA LEU A 71 -28.44 -28.94 13.88
C LEU A 71 -29.29 -28.75 15.15
N TRP A 72 -29.20 -29.73 16.04
CA TRP A 72 -29.77 -29.63 17.38
C TRP A 72 -28.84 -28.85 18.30
N GLN A 73 -29.35 -27.76 18.86
CA GLN A 73 -28.63 -26.84 19.74
C GLN A 73 -29.22 -26.91 21.15
N ARG A 74 -28.38 -27.14 22.17
CA ARG A 74 -28.79 -27.08 23.57
C ARG A 74 -29.19 -25.66 23.93
N ILE A 75 -30.39 -25.51 24.50
CA ILE A 75 -30.90 -24.19 24.90
C ILE A 75 -30.26 -23.78 26.22
N ILE A 76 -29.70 -22.57 26.23
CA ILE A 76 -29.06 -21.98 27.41
C ILE A 76 -29.99 -20.92 28.00
N THR A 77 -30.34 -21.09 29.27
CA THR A 77 -31.23 -20.19 30.03
C THR A 77 -30.54 -19.53 31.23
N SER A 78 -29.28 -19.91 31.54
CA SER A 78 -28.48 -19.29 32.60
C SER A 78 -27.44 -18.34 32.01
N ASP A 79 -27.36 -17.11 32.52
CA ASP A 79 -26.31 -16.17 32.12
C ASP A 79 -24.91 -16.65 32.52
N GLU A 80 -24.79 -17.38 33.63
CA GLU A 80 -23.51 -17.98 34.06
C GLU A 80 -23.02 -19.00 33.03
N GLU A 81 -23.90 -19.88 32.54
CA GLU A 81 -23.55 -20.83 31.48
C GLU A 81 -23.17 -20.13 30.18
N LYS A 82 -23.87 -19.04 29.80
CA LYS A 82 -23.49 -18.27 28.61
C LYS A 82 -22.09 -17.71 28.74
N GLN A 83 -21.75 -17.11 29.87
CA GLN A 83 -20.41 -16.56 30.09
C GLN A 83 -19.35 -17.67 30.02
N GLY A 84 -19.64 -18.84 30.61
CA GLY A 84 -18.79 -20.02 30.49
C GLY A 84 -18.59 -20.47 29.03
N ILE A 85 -19.65 -20.50 28.23
CA ILE A 85 -19.60 -20.88 26.81
C ILE A 85 -18.81 -19.84 26.00
N LEU A 86 -19.07 -18.54 26.19
CA LEU A 86 -18.35 -17.46 25.52
C LEU A 86 -16.85 -17.52 25.82
N LEU A 87 -16.48 -17.71 27.09
CA LEU A 87 -15.11 -17.88 27.52
C LEU A 87 -14.44 -19.09 26.85
N ASN A 88 -15.08 -20.26 26.88
CA ASN A 88 -14.51 -21.49 26.34
C ASN A 88 -14.46 -21.52 24.80
N CYS A 89 -15.38 -20.84 24.12
CA CYS A 89 -15.44 -20.80 22.67
C CYS A 89 -14.59 -19.70 22.04
N HIS A 90 -14.16 -18.69 22.82
CA HIS A 90 -13.31 -17.60 22.34
C HIS A 90 -11.92 -17.59 23.00
N VAL A 91 -11.85 -17.54 24.33
CA VAL A 91 -10.62 -17.25 25.09
C VAL A 91 -9.80 -18.50 25.41
N ALA A 92 -10.44 -19.64 25.68
CA ALA A 92 -9.72 -20.84 26.08
C ALA A 92 -8.62 -21.22 25.07
N PRO A 93 -7.52 -21.87 25.52
CA PRO A 93 -6.42 -22.26 24.62
C PRO A 93 -6.89 -23.07 23.40
N SER A 94 -7.94 -23.90 23.56
CA SER A 94 -8.55 -24.68 22.48
C SER A 94 -9.44 -23.87 21.51
N ALA A 95 -9.66 -22.59 21.79
CA ALA A 95 -10.43 -21.65 20.97
C ALA A 95 -9.57 -20.59 20.27
N GLY A 96 -8.41 -20.25 20.85
CA GLY A 96 -7.39 -19.47 20.18
C GLY A 96 -7.82 -18.05 19.77
N HIS A 97 -8.70 -17.40 20.52
CA HIS A 97 -9.13 -16.02 20.25
C HIS A 97 -9.74 -15.82 18.85
N SER A 98 -10.49 -16.80 18.38
CA SER A 98 -11.14 -16.79 17.08
C SER A 98 -12.04 -15.55 16.88
N GLY A 99 -12.10 -15.03 15.64
CA GLY A 99 -12.93 -13.87 15.30
C GLY A 99 -14.44 -14.11 15.50
N ILE A 100 -15.24 -13.05 15.34
CA ILE A 100 -16.70 -13.05 15.62
C ILE A 100 -17.43 -14.18 14.89
N ASN A 101 -17.20 -14.34 13.58
CA ASN A 101 -17.89 -15.35 12.77
C ASN A 101 -17.52 -16.76 13.21
N ALA A 102 -16.22 -17.06 13.32
CA ALA A 102 -15.74 -18.38 13.73
C ALA A 102 -16.22 -18.76 15.15
N THR A 103 -16.23 -17.80 16.08
CA THR A 103 -16.76 -18.01 17.44
C THR A 103 -18.26 -18.26 17.42
N THR A 104 -19.01 -17.50 16.61
CA THR A 104 -20.46 -17.67 16.42
C THR A 104 -20.78 -19.06 15.87
N ASP A 105 -20.04 -19.50 14.86
CA ASP A 105 -20.24 -20.82 14.24
C ASP A 105 -19.92 -21.93 15.25
N LYS A 106 -18.81 -21.81 16.00
CA LYS A 106 -18.43 -22.78 17.04
C LYS A 106 -19.50 -22.95 18.12
N ILE A 107 -20.13 -21.84 18.54
CA ILE A 107 -21.21 -21.84 19.54
C ILE A 107 -22.50 -22.41 18.94
N THR A 108 -22.92 -21.91 17.78
CA THR A 108 -24.18 -22.30 17.15
C THR A 108 -24.16 -23.71 16.57
N GLN A 109 -23.02 -24.40 16.52
CA GLN A 109 -23.00 -25.84 16.29
C GLN A 109 -23.63 -26.66 17.43
N ARG A 110 -23.65 -26.13 18.66
CA ARG A 110 -24.05 -26.89 19.86
C ARG A 110 -25.02 -26.18 20.80
N TYR A 111 -25.08 -24.86 20.77
CA TYR A 111 -25.79 -24.07 21.77
C TYR A 111 -26.69 -23.01 21.12
N TYR A 112 -27.77 -22.67 21.81
CA TYR A 112 -28.72 -21.63 21.41
C TYR A 112 -29.20 -20.82 22.60
N TRP A 113 -29.25 -19.51 22.42
CA TRP A 113 -30.05 -18.60 23.24
C TRP A 113 -30.49 -17.41 22.39
N LYS A 114 -31.49 -16.69 22.87
CA LYS A 114 -31.97 -15.50 22.19
C LYS A 114 -30.87 -14.43 22.19
N GLY A 115 -30.41 -14.03 21.00
CA GLY A 115 -29.40 -12.97 20.84
C GLY A 115 -27.94 -13.45 20.86
N VAL A 116 -27.69 -14.74 20.67
CA VAL A 116 -26.33 -15.32 20.69
C VAL A 116 -25.34 -14.60 19.78
N LYS A 117 -25.74 -14.17 18.57
CA LYS A 117 -24.83 -13.51 17.62
C LYS A 117 -24.41 -12.13 18.10
N GLU A 118 -25.36 -11.38 18.66
CA GLU A 118 -25.16 -10.05 19.21
C GLU A 118 -24.26 -10.11 20.45
N GLU A 119 -24.51 -11.07 21.35
CA GLU A 119 -23.66 -11.27 22.52
C GLU A 119 -22.24 -11.72 22.15
N VAL A 120 -22.07 -12.63 21.18
CA VAL A 120 -20.73 -13.03 20.70
C VAL A 120 -19.98 -11.84 20.10
N LYS A 121 -20.66 -11.03 19.28
CA LYS A 121 -20.07 -9.82 18.69
C LYS A 121 -19.59 -8.86 19.77
N ASP A 122 -20.41 -8.62 20.78
CA ASP A 122 -20.08 -7.73 21.90
C ASP A 122 -18.99 -8.30 22.81
N TYR A 123 -18.97 -9.61 23.05
CA TYR A 123 -17.94 -10.27 23.84
C TYR A 123 -16.56 -10.20 23.16
N VAL A 124 -16.49 -10.57 21.88
CA VAL A 124 -15.24 -10.56 21.11
C VAL A 124 -14.73 -9.13 20.89
N SER A 125 -15.62 -8.15 20.69
CA SER A 125 -15.20 -6.75 20.54
C SER A 125 -14.60 -6.16 21.83
N ARG A 126 -14.93 -6.72 23.00
CA ARG A 126 -14.39 -6.31 24.30
C ARG A 126 -13.17 -7.13 24.77
N CYS A 127 -12.72 -8.12 24.00
CA CYS A 127 -11.58 -8.95 24.38
C CYS A 127 -10.24 -8.20 24.28
N ASP A 128 -9.60 -7.92 25.43
CA ASP A 128 -8.33 -7.16 25.51
C ASP A 128 -7.21 -7.76 24.65
N ALA A 129 -7.02 -9.09 24.71
CA ALA A 129 -5.99 -9.78 23.92
C ALA A 129 -6.18 -9.55 22.40
N CYS A 130 -7.42 -9.69 21.92
CA CYS A 130 -7.74 -9.44 20.51
C CYS A 130 -7.54 -7.96 20.16
N GLN A 131 -8.00 -7.03 21.00
CA GLN A 131 -7.87 -5.59 20.74
C GLN A 131 -6.40 -5.15 20.65
N ARG A 132 -5.52 -5.67 21.52
CA ARG A 132 -4.08 -5.38 21.46
C ARG A 132 -3.40 -5.97 20.23
N SER A 133 -3.85 -7.13 19.76
CA SER A 133 -3.27 -7.82 18.60
C SER A 133 -3.79 -7.33 17.25
N GLN A 134 -4.86 -6.53 17.21
CA GLN A 134 -5.43 -6.11 15.94
C GLN A 134 -4.42 -5.26 15.18
N LYS A 135 -4.14 -5.67 13.93
CA LYS A 135 -3.35 -4.85 13.00
C LYS A 135 -4.05 -3.51 12.86
N ILE A 136 -3.36 -2.44 13.20
CA ILE A 136 -3.79 -1.08 12.86
C ILE A 136 -4.06 -1.09 11.36
N LYS A 137 -5.32 -0.87 10.98
CA LYS A 137 -5.69 -0.71 9.56
C LYS A 137 -5.18 0.66 9.12
N THR A 138 -3.87 0.78 8.93
CA THR A 138 -3.29 1.94 8.28
C THR A 138 -3.81 1.92 6.86
N MET A 139 -4.70 2.85 6.52
CA MET A 139 -4.96 3.12 5.11
C MET A 139 -3.63 3.54 4.53
N ALA A 140 -3.03 2.67 3.71
CA ALA A 140 -1.82 3.05 3.00
C ALA A 140 -2.15 4.34 2.23
N PRO A 141 -1.37 5.42 2.41
CA PRO A 141 -1.62 6.65 1.69
C PRO A 141 -1.62 6.35 0.19
N LYS A 142 -2.44 7.08 -0.57
CA LYS A 142 -2.48 6.95 -2.02
C LYS A 142 -1.06 7.20 -2.55
N LEU A 143 -0.47 6.20 -3.21
CA LEU A 143 0.86 6.31 -3.79
C LEU A 143 0.84 7.44 -4.83
N VAL A 144 1.69 8.43 -4.64
CA VAL A 144 1.87 9.55 -5.58
C VAL A 144 3.15 9.29 -6.36
N PRO A 145 3.13 9.32 -7.71
CA PRO A 145 4.34 9.16 -8.50
C PRO A 145 5.39 10.22 -8.14
N THR A 146 6.62 9.79 -7.90
CA THR A 146 7.76 10.69 -7.69
C THR A 146 7.99 11.53 -8.95
N GLN A 147 7.79 12.84 -8.83
CA GLN A 147 8.02 13.78 -9.94
C GLN A 147 9.53 14.00 -10.09
N VAL A 148 10.04 13.72 -11.28
CA VAL A 148 11.45 13.94 -11.64
C VAL A 148 11.50 14.71 -12.95
N VAL A 149 12.31 15.77 -12.98
CA VAL A 149 12.26 16.79 -14.05
C VAL A 149 13.46 16.73 -15.00
N GLU A 150 14.58 16.13 -14.57
CA GLU A 150 15.79 16.01 -15.41
C GLU A 150 16.65 14.79 -15.03
N SER A 151 17.60 14.44 -15.91
CA SER A 151 18.52 13.33 -15.68
C SER A 151 19.43 13.60 -14.49
N LEU A 152 19.67 12.57 -13.67
CA LEU A 152 20.43 12.63 -12.41
C LEU A 152 19.79 13.51 -11.32
N TYR A 153 18.58 14.04 -11.54
CA TYR A 153 17.81 14.75 -10.52
C TYR A 153 17.56 13.88 -9.29
N MET A 154 17.31 12.58 -9.52
CA MET A 154 17.16 11.60 -8.46
C MET A 154 17.72 10.26 -8.94
N VAL A 155 18.69 9.74 -8.19
CA VAL A 155 19.24 8.40 -8.41
C VAL A 155 18.85 7.54 -7.22
N GLY A 156 18.08 6.47 -7.47
CA GLY A 156 17.85 5.46 -6.45
C GLY A 156 18.97 4.43 -6.47
N MET A 157 19.27 3.95 -5.28
CA MET A 157 20.34 3.01 -5.05
C MET A 157 19.80 1.82 -4.26
N ASP A 158 20.18 0.61 -4.66
CA ASP A 158 19.84 -0.59 -3.92
C ASP A 158 20.97 -1.61 -3.92
N LEU A 159 20.95 -2.52 -2.96
CA LEU A 159 21.91 -3.62 -2.81
C LEU A 159 21.20 -4.96 -2.89
N ILE A 160 21.55 -5.73 -3.92
CA ILE A 160 21.07 -7.09 -4.10
C ILE A 160 22.06 -8.06 -3.47
N GLY A 161 21.58 -8.98 -2.63
CA GLY A 161 22.34 -10.12 -2.12
C GLY A 161 22.13 -10.42 -0.63
N PRO A 162 22.87 -11.39 -0.07
CA PRO A 162 23.97 -12.10 -0.74
C PRO A 162 23.50 -13.08 -1.83
N LEU A 163 24.21 -13.11 -2.94
CA LEU A 163 24.13 -14.11 -4.00
C LEU A 163 25.20 -15.19 -3.77
N PRO A 164 25.10 -16.36 -4.44
CA PRO A 164 26.19 -17.32 -4.49
C PRO A 164 27.50 -16.65 -4.90
N GLU A 165 28.56 -16.92 -4.14
CA GLU A 165 29.85 -16.29 -4.34
C GLU A 165 30.47 -16.73 -5.66
N THR A 166 30.92 -15.75 -6.45
CA THR A 166 31.66 -16.01 -7.69
C THR A 166 33.11 -16.40 -7.40
N SER A 167 33.83 -16.92 -8.41
CA SER A 167 35.26 -17.21 -8.31
C SER A 167 36.11 -16.01 -7.86
N ASP A 168 35.66 -14.80 -8.21
CA ASP A 168 36.36 -13.55 -7.88
C ASP A 168 35.95 -12.97 -6.52
N GLY A 169 35.06 -13.65 -5.80
CA GLY A 169 34.60 -13.31 -4.45
C GLY A 169 33.46 -12.28 -4.39
N TYR A 170 32.75 -12.04 -5.49
CA TYR A 170 31.59 -11.14 -5.49
C TYR A 170 30.35 -11.85 -4.95
N LYS A 171 29.60 -11.17 -4.07
CA LYS A 171 28.39 -11.71 -3.44
C LYS A 171 27.22 -10.74 -3.46
N TYR A 172 27.45 -9.49 -3.89
CA TYR A 172 26.45 -8.43 -3.88
C TYR A 172 26.49 -7.66 -5.19
N VAL A 173 25.37 -7.03 -5.53
CA VAL A 173 25.27 -6.10 -6.66
C VAL A 173 24.73 -4.79 -6.16
N LEU A 174 25.48 -3.71 -6.36
CA LEU A 174 25.00 -2.35 -6.21
C LEU A 174 24.27 -1.94 -7.47
N THR A 175 23.02 -1.51 -7.35
CA THR A 175 22.23 -0.95 -8.42
C THR A 175 22.15 0.57 -8.24
N LEU A 176 22.37 1.33 -9.31
CA LEU A 176 22.12 2.77 -9.36
C LEU A 176 21.16 3.02 -10.52
N THR A 177 19.99 3.60 -10.23
CA THR A 177 18.95 3.88 -11.23
C THR A 177 18.66 5.36 -11.26
N ASP A 178 18.89 6.02 -12.39
CA ASP A 178 18.41 7.40 -12.61
C ASP A 178 16.90 7.38 -12.81
N TYR A 179 16.14 8.08 -11.95
CA TYR A 179 14.69 8.00 -11.95
C TYR A 179 14.06 8.69 -13.16
N PHE A 180 14.75 9.65 -13.78
CA PHE A 180 14.25 10.34 -14.97
C PHE A 180 14.46 9.49 -16.22
N THR A 181 15.69 9.07 -16.50
CA THR A 181 15.99 8.26 -17.70
C THR A 181 15.64 6.79 -17.55
N LYS A 182 15.47 6.30 -16.31
CA LYS A 182 15.42 4.87 -15.96
C LYS A 182 16.71 4.10 -16.29
N TRP A 183 17.81 4.82 -16.54
CA TRP A 183 19.11 4.22 -16.79
C TRP A 183 19.62 3.49 -15.54
N VAL A 184 20.01 2.23 -15.70
CA VAL A 184 20.51 1.38 -14.62
C VAL A 184 22.00 1.10 -14.81
N GLU A 185 22.78 1.35 -13.76
CA GLU A 185 24.16 0.90 -13.63
C GLU A 185 24.26 -0.17 -12.54
N LEU A 186 25.07 -1.20 -12.79
CA LEU A 186 25.25 -2.33 -11.89
C LEU A 186 26.74 -2.50 -11.57
N TYR A 187 27.07 -2.59 -10.28
CA TYR A 187 28.44 -2.82 -9.83
C TYR A 187 28.51 -4.06 -8.94
N PRO A 188 29.37 -5.04 -9.27
CA PRO A 188 29.58 -6.20 -8.40
C PRO A 188 30.39 -5.78 -7.17
N LEU A 189 29.97 -6.26 -6.00
CA LEU A 189 30.59 -5.96 -4.71
C LEU A 189 30.91 -7.25 -3.93
N LYS A 190 32.09 -7.28 -3.31
CA LYS A 190 32.49 -8.37 -2.40
C LYS A 190 31.86 -8.20 -1.01
N GLN A 191 31.62 -6.96 -0.61
CA GLN A 191 31.07 -6.59 0.70
C GLN A 191 30.06 -5.43 0.54
N LYS A 192 29.08 -5.35 1.45
CA LYS A 192 28.06 -4.28 1.51
C LYS A 192 28.50 -3.06 2.33
N SER A 193 29.79 -2.88 2.55
CA SER A 193 30.29 -1.77 3.38
C SER A 193 30.03 -0.42 2.70
N GLY A 194 29.79 0.61 3.50
CA GLY A 194 29.59 1.97 2.98
C GLY A 194 30.76 2.45 2.11
N ALA A 195 31.99 2.07 2.47
CA ALA A 195 33.19 2.41 1.69
C ALA A 195 33.18 1.78 0.28
N CYS A 196 32.85 0.49 0.16
CA CYS A 196 32.76 -0.17 -1.14
C CYS A 196 31.66 0.42 -2.02
N VAL A 197 30.53 0.82 -1.42
CA VAL A 197 29.44 1.48 -2.13
C VAL A 197 29.85 2.88 -2.60
N ALA A 198 30.44 3.68 -1.71
CA ALA A 198 30.89 5.03 -2.00
C ALA A 198 31.89 5.07 -3.16
N GLU A 199 32.88 4.16 -3.18
CA GLU A 199 33.86 4.05 -4.26
C GLU A 199 33.20 3.87 -5.64
N LYS A 200 32.13 3.07 -5.73
CA LYS A 200 31.43 2.84 -7.00
C LYS A 200 30.54 4.00 -7.41
N ILE A 201 29.89 4.66 -6.45
CA ILE A 201 29.15 5.91 -6.70
C ILE A 201 30.09 7.02 -7.18
N GLU A 202 31.24 7.18 -6.53
CA GLU A 202 32.27 8.12 -6.95
C GLU A 202 32.72 7.84 -8.37
N SER A 203 33.03 6.59 -8.72
CA SER A 203 33.37 6.21 -10.10
C SER A 203 32.26 6.60 -11.09
N TYR A 204 30.99 6.37 -10.74
CA TYR A 204 29.85 6.76 -11.57
C TYR A 204 29.79 8.29 -11.80
N ILE A 205 29.94 9.08 -10.73
CA ILE A 205 29.96 10.55 -10.79
C ILE A 205 31.22 11.08 -11.49
N TYR A 206 32.39 10.47 -11.29
CA TYR A 206 33.62 10.91 -11.93
C TYR A 206 33.62 10.68 -13.44
N ARG A 207 32.93 9.63 -13.92
CA ARG A 207 32.73 9.40 -15.36
C ARG A 207 31.95 10.54 -16.01
N THR A 208 30.91 11.06 -15.35
CA THR A 208 30.14 12.20 -15.87
C THR A 208 30.94 13.51 -15.78
N ASN A 209 31.74 13.68 -14.72
CA ASN A 209 32.62 14.83 -14.51
C ASN A 209 33.86 14.88 -15.40
N ARG A 210 34.18 13.82 -16.17
CA ARG A 210 35.30 13.82 -17.12
C ARG A 210 35.19 14.98 -18.12
N THR A 211 33.99 15.24 -18.63
CA THR A 211 33.73 16.33 -19.57
C THR A 211 33.98 17.71 -18.94
N LEU A 212 33.61 17.87 -17.67
CA LEU A 212 33.84 19.09 -16.90
C LEU A 212 35.34 19.36 -16.74
N LYS A 213 36.11 18.34 -16.32
CA LYS A 213 37.56 18.44 -16.16
C LYS A 213 38.27 18.80 -17.47
N THR A 214 37.88 18.17 -18.58
CA THR A 214 38.45 18.48 -19.90
C THR A 214 38.15 19.92 -20.34
N ARG A 215 36.96 20.45 -20.05
CA ARG A 215 36.60 21.83 -20.42
C ARG A 215 37.31 22.85 -19.55
N LEU A 216 37.33 22.64 -18.24
CA LEU A 216 38.06 23.52 -17.31
C LEU A 216 39.55 23.56 -17.69
N GLY A 217 40.19 22.41 -17.91
CA GLY A 217 41.59 22.36 -18.30
C GLY A 217 41.93 23.05 -19.64
N LYS A 218 40.94 23.32 -20.50
CA LYS A 218 41.11 24.10 -21.74
C LYS A 218 40.99 25.62 -21.53
N LEU A 219 40.33 26.04 -20.47
CA LEU A 219 40.06 27.45 -20.18
C LEU A 219 41.00 28.02 -19.12
N CYS A 220 41.45 27.17 -18.18
CA CYS A 220 42.38 27.59 -17.14
C CYS A 220 43.74 27.96 -17.73
N ASN A 221 44.47 28.83 -17.03
CA ASN A 221 45.85 29.15 -17.36
C ASN A 221 46.80 27.94 -17.20
N GLU A 222 48.06 28.09 -17.59
CA GLU A 222 49.09 27.03 -17.52
C GLU A 222 49.28 26.45 -16.11
N LYS A 223 49.08 27.26 -15.07
CA LYS A 223 49.20 26.86 -13.66
C LYS A 223 47.92 26.22 -13.11
N GLN A 224 46.83 26.25 -13.88
CA GLN A 224 45.50 25.75 -13.51
C GLN A 224 44.98 26.29 -12.17
N ASN A 225 45.28 27.54 -11.84
CA ASN A 225 44.92 28.15 -10.56
C ASN A 225 43.83 29.22 -10.64
N ASP A 226 43.16 29.33 -11.78
CA ASP A 226 42.06 30.26 -12.08
C ASP A 226 40.77 29.53 -12.52
N TRP A 227 40.66 28.24 -12.20
CA TRP A 227 39.56 27.37 -12.62
C TRP A 227 38.19 27.83 -12.13
N ASP A 228 38.15 28.51 -10.99
CA ASP A 228 36.95 29.04 -10.35
C ASP A 228 36.30 30.14 -11.20
N CYS A 229 37.11 30.93 -11.91
CA CYS A 229 36.66 31.99 -12.80
C CYS A 229 35.87 31.46 -14.02
N TYR A 230 36.03 30.18 -14.36
CA TYR A 230 35.44 29.56 -15.55
C TYR A 230 34.28 28.61 -15.25
N LEU A 231 33.91 28.39 -13.98
CA LEU A 231 32.87 27.43 -13.60
C LEU A 231 31.52 27.72 -14.29
N GLU A 232 31.05 28.97 -14.23
CA GLU A 232 29.78 29.36 -14.84
C GLU A 232 29.82 29.25 -16.37
N ALA A 233 30.94 29.64 -16.99
CA ALA A 233 31.13 29.51 -18.43
C ALA A 233 31.09 28.04 -18.87
N VAL A 234 31.76 27.14 -18.14
CA VAL A 234 31.73 25.71 -18.43
C VAL A 234 30.35 25.13 -18.17
N ALA A 235 29.68 25.48 -17.06
CA ALA A 235 28.33 25.04 -16.77
C ALA A 235 27.35 25.48 -17.87
N PHE A 236 27.38 26.75 -18.28
CA PHE A 236 26.58 27.28 -19.37
C PHE A 236 26.83 26.51 -20.67
N SER A 237 28.09 26.31 -21.05
CA SER A 237 28.45 25.54 -22.26
C SER A 237 27.97 24.08 -22.23
N LEU A 238 27.81 23.48 -21.05
CA LEU A 238 27.28 22.12 -20.89
C LEU A 238 25.76 22.07 -20.93
N ARG A 239 25.11 23.12 -20.40
CA ARG A 239 23.65 23.32 -20.37
C ARG A 239 23.10 23.66 -21.76
N THR A 240 23.86 24.34 -22.61
CA THR A 240 23.42 24.73 -23.97
C THR A 240 23.77 23.71 -25.06
N GLN A 241 24.48 22.63 -24.73
CA GLN A 241 24.82 21.60 -25.70
C GLN A 241 23.77 20.50 -25.75
N LYS A 242 23.23 20.23 -26.96
CA LYS A 242 22.30 19.12 -27.21
C LYS A 242 22.95 17.79 -26.83
N LYS A 243 22.28 17.00 -26.00
CA LYS A 243 22.76 15.66 -25.64
C LYS A 243 22.31 14.65 -26.70
N ALA A 244 23.20 13.72 -27.05
CA ALA A 244 22.92 12.74 -28.09
C ALA A 244 21.75 11.79 -27.75
N SER A 245 21.54 11.52 -26.45
CA SER A 245 20.45 10.67 -25.92
C SER A 245 19.10 11.38 -25.94
N THR A 246 19.03 12.63 -25.46
CA THR A 246 17.76 13.35 -25.37
C THR A 246 17.40 14.10 -26.66
N LYS A 247 18.42 14.45 -27.48
CA LYS A 247 18.35 15.39 -28.62
C LYS A 247 18.04 16.84 -28.26
N PHE A 248 17.89 17.14 -26.97
CA PHE A 248 17.64 18.49 -26.44
C PHE A 248 18.81 18.99 -25.60
N THR A 249 18.88 20.30 -25.39
CA THR A 249 19.83 20.92 -24.45
C THR A 249 19.29 20.78 -23.02
N PRO A 250 20.12 20.58 -21.99
CA PRO A 250 19.65 20.62 -20.61
C PRO A 250 18.94 21.94 -20.26
N PHE A 251 19.40 23.07 -20.80
CA PHE A 251 18.76 24.38 -20.60
C PHE A 251 17.31 24.39 -21.13
N TYR A 252 17.08 23.87 -22.34
CA TYR A 252 15.75 23.78 -22.91
C TYR A 252 14.85 22.84 -22.11
N LEU A 253 15.37 21.72 -21.62
CA LEU A 253 14.60 20.79 -20.79
C LEU A 253 14.19 21.41 -19.44
N MET A 254 15.05 22.25 -18.86
CA MET A 254 14.78 22.90 -17.58
C MET A 254 13.85 24.12 -17.69
N TYR A 255 14.02 24.93 -18.75
CA TYR A 255 13.34 26.23 -18.86
C TYR A 255 12.32 26.29 -20.00
N ASN A 256 12.16 25.23 -20.78
CA ASN A 256 11.28 25.13 -21.96
C ASN A 256 11.43 26.30 -22.95
N ARG A 257 12.64 26.86 -23.02
CA ARG A 257 13.04 27.95 -23.93
C ARG A 257 14.52 27.85 -24.25
N GLU A 258 14.93 28.41 -25.38
CA GLU A 258 16.35 28.47 -25.71
C GLU A 258 17.07 29.56 -24.89
N PRO A 259 18.33 29.33 -24.49
CA PRO A 259 19.13 30.32 -23.79
C PRO A 259 19.49 31.46 -24.75
N ARG A 260 19.41 32.71 -24.30
CA ARG A 260 20.06 33.81 -25.01
C ARG A 260 21.57 33.67 -24.87
N LEU A 261 22.28 33.60 -25.98
CA LEU A 261 23.73 33.46 -26.01
C LEU A 261 24.40 34.83 -25.78
N PRO A 262 25.62 34.88 -25.21
CA PRO A 262 26.32 36.15 -25.00
C PRO A 262 26.47 37.01 -26.26
N ILE A 263 26.67 36.38 -27.43
CA ILE A 263 26.76 37.08 -28.72
C ILE A 263 25.43 37.75 -29.16
N GLU A 264 24.31 37.29 -28.63
CA GLU A 264 22.98 37.81 -28.93
C GLU A 264 22.60 38.98 -28.01
N MET A 265 23.40 39.26 -26.97
CA MET A 265 23.12 40.35 -26.02
C MET A 265 23.47 41.74 -26.58
N ASP A 266 24.45 41.83 -27.49
CA ASP A 266 24.90 43.09 -28.10
C ASP A 266 24.13 43.44 -29.38
N VAL A 267 23.26 42.55 -29.86
CA VAL A 267 22.42 42.84 -31.02
C VAL A 267 21.12 43.47 -30.53
N SER A 268 21.06 44.80 -30.56
CA SER A 268 19.80 45.54 -30.44
C SER A 268 18.90 45.16 -31.62
N HIS A 269 18.12 44.10 -31.49
CA HIS A 269 17.06 43.81 -32.44
C HIS A 269 15.86 44.68 -32.08
N ASP A 270 15.70 45.78 -32.83
CA ASP A 270 14.42 46.45 -33.10
C ASP A 270 13.47 45.57 -33.94
N GLU A 271 13.49 44.25 -33.72
CA GLU A 271 12.56 43.34 -34.37
C GLU A 271 11.75 42.63 -33.29
N ASP A 272 10.55 43.15 -33.10
CA ASP A 272 9.41 42.50 -32.46
C ASP A 272 9.12 41.16 -33.17
N ILE A 273 9.92 40.14 -32.89
CA ILE A 273 9.66 38.77 -33.33
C ILE A 273 8.50 38.24 -32.47
N GLU A 274 7.30 38.28 -33.05
CA GLU A 274 6.09 37.53 -32.71
C GLU A 274 5.63 37.54 -31.23
N ILE A 275 5.80 38.65 -30.50
CA ILE A 275 5.10 38.85 -29.20
C ILE A 275 3.58 39.02 -29.41
N ASN A 276 3.13 39.28 -30.65
CA ASN A 276 1.72 39.52 -30.98
C ASN A 276 0.83 38.26 -30.96
N SER A 277 1.37 37.04 -30.91
CA SER A 277 0.55 35.81 -30.82
C SER A 277 0.44 35.25 -29.39
N ILE A 278 1.36 35.61 -28.48
CA ILE A 278 1.36 35.16 -27.07
C ILE A 278 0.71 36.20 -26.15
N SER A 279 0.74 37.50 -26.51
CA SER A 279 0.13 38.58 -25.74
C SER A 279 -1.41 38.55 -25.69
N SER A 280 -2.05 37.71 -26.51
CA SER A 280 -3.50 37.54 -26.56
C SER A 280 -4.04 36.38 -25.70
N LEU A 281 -3.17 35.56 -25.11
CA LEU A 281 -3.55 34.46 -24.23
C LEU A 281 -3.70 34.96 -22.79
N ASN A 282 -4.76 34.53 -22.10
CA ASN A 282 -4.83 34.72 -20.65
C ASN A 282 -3.80 33.82 -19.94
N VAL A 283 -3.54 34.10 -18.66
CA VAL A 283 -2.52 33.40 -17.87
C VAL A 283 -2.80 31.89 -17.83
N GLU A 284 -4.07 31.48 -17.75
CA GLU A 284 -4.44 30.06 -17.73
C GLU A 284 -4.16 29.34 -19.05
N GLU A 285 -4.44 29.98 -20.20
CA GLU A 285 -4.19 29.43 -21.53
C GLU A 285 -2.69 29.31 -21.83
N TYR A 286 -1.90 30.32 -21.43
CA TYR A 286 -0.45 30.28 -21.53
C TYR A 286 0.13 29.15 -20.68
N GLN A 287 -0.36 28.97 -19.46
CA GLN A 287 0.06 27.90 -18.57
C GLN A 287 -0.28 26.51 -19.13
N ALA A 288 -1.49 26.33 -19.67
CA ALA A 288 -1.91 25.07 -20.28
C ALA A 288 -1.06 24.72 -21.52
N CYS A 289 -0.73 25.72 -22.35
CA CYS A 289 0.15 25.56 -23.50
C CYS A 289 1.57 25.11 -23.08
N LEU A 290 2.14 25.76 -22.07
CA LEU A 290 3.45 25.39 -21.53
C LEU A 290 3.46 23.96 -20.95
N GLN A 291 2.42 23.57 -20.21
CA GLN A 291 2.29 22.22 -19.66
C GLN A 291 2.23 21.17 -20.78
N SER A 292 1.40 21.40 -21.80
CA SER A 292 1.29 20.52 -22.97
C SER A 292 2.63 20.40 -23.71
N GLN A 293 3.34 21.51 -23.89
CA GLN A 293 4.65 21.50 -24.52
C GLN A 293 5.68 20.69 -23.73
N VAL A 294 5.73 20.85 -22.40
CA VAL A 294 6.61 20.08 -21.52
C VAL A 294 6.30 18.58 -21.61
N GLU A 295 5.03 18.20 -21.59
CA GLU A 295 4.60 16.80 -21.71
C GLU A 295 5.03 16.19 -23.06
N MET A 296 4.84 16.92 -24.16
CA MET A 296 5.28 16.47 -25.48
C MET A 296 6.80 16.31 -25.56
N VAL A 297 7.56 17.27 -25.01
CA VAL A 297 9.02 17.22 -24.98
C VAL A 297 9.48 16.03 -24.14
N HIS A 298 8.89 15.80 -22.97
CA HIS A 298 9.19 14.64 -22.12
C HIS A 298 8.93 13.32 -22.85
N LYS A 299 7.78 13.18 -23.52
CA LYS A 299 7.48 11.98 -24.31
C LYS A 299 8.55 11.73 -25.38
N LYS A 300 8.95 12.78 -26.09
CA LYS A 300 9.97 12.69 -27.15
C LYS A 300 11.37 12.38 -26.61
N VAL A 301 11.71 12.90 -25.42
CA VAL A 301 12.94 12.54 -24.72
C VAL A 301 12.96 11.05 -24.41
N LEU A 302 11.87 10.49 -23.88
CA LEU A 302 11.77 9.07 -23.56
C LEU A 302 11.93 8.19 -24.82
N GLU A 303 11.28 8.57 -25.93
CA GLU A 303 11.43 7.88 -27.23
C GLU A 303 12.88 7.93 -27.75
N ASN A 304 13.54 9.08 -27.65
CA ASN A 304 14.92 9.26 -28.09
C ASN A 304 15.92 8.46 -27.24
N VAL A 305 15.69 8.40 -25.92
CA VAL A 305 16.51 7.64 -24.98
C VAL A 305 16.42 6.14 -25.30
N ASP A 306 15.20 5.59 -25.44
CA ASP A 306 14.96 4.19 -25.81
C ASP A 306 15.60 3.84 -27.17
N GLY A 307 15.49 4.72 -28.17
CA GLY A 307 16.18 4.56 -29.45
C GLY A 307 17.71 4.54 -29.33
N SER A 308 18.27 5.39 -28.47
CA SER A 308 19.72 5.46 -28.23
C SER A 308 20.26 4.23 -27.49
N GLU A 309 19.46 3.64 -26.59
CA GLU A 309 19.77 2.42 -25.85
C GLU A 309 19.79 1.19 -26.77
N LYS A 310 18.78 1.06 -27.64
CA LYS A 310 18.72 0.00 -28.66
C LYS A 310 19.94 0.05 -29.58
N ALA A 311 20.38 1.24 -29.99
CA ALA A 311 21.57 1.41 -30.81
C ALA A 311 22.87 1.00 -30.09
N LYS A 312 23.02 1.35 -28.80
CA LYS A 312 24.18 0.94 -27.98
C LYS A 312 24.21 -0.57 -27.72
N GLY A 313 23.06 -1.21 -27.47
CA GLY A 313 22.97 -2.67 -27.29
C GLY A 313 23.35 -3.46 -28.55
N VAL A 314 23.03 -2.94 -29.74
CA VAL A 314 23.46 -3.51 -31.03
C VAL A 314 24.97 -3.32 -31.25
N TRP A 315 25.53 -2.20 -30.81
CA TRP A 315 26.97 -1.93 -30.92
C TRP A 315 27.80 -2.84 -30.00
N CYS A 316 27.37 -3.05 -28.75
CA CYS A 316 28.01 -3.95 -27.79
C CYS A 316 28.04 -5.42 -28.28
N LYS A 317 26.96 -5.88 -28.95
CA LYS A 317 26.93 -7.19 -29.61
C LYS A 317 27.92 -7.29 -30.80
N LYS A 318 28.13 -6.21 -31.54
CA LYS A 318 29.06 -6.18 -32.69
C LYS A 318 30.53 -6.09 -32.28
N GLU A 319 30.86 -5.48 -31.15
CA GLU A 319 32.24 -5.48 -30.64
C GLU A 319 32.66 -6.86 -30.09
N ASN A 320 31.76 -7.56 -29.39
CA ASN A 320 32.05 -8.93 -28.93
C ASN A 320 32.27 -9.91 -30.09
N MET A 321 31.59 -9.73 -31.24
CA MET A 321 31.82 -10.53 -32.45
C MET A 321 33.10 -10.18 -33.22
N ARG A 322 33.79 -9.08 -32.88
CA ARG A 322 35.06 -8.68 -33.50
C ARG A 322 36.28 -8.97 -32.63
N ALA A 323 36.06 -9.42 -31.40
CA ALA A 323 37.09 -9.77 -30.42
C ALA A 323 37.27 -11.30 -30.25
N GLU A 324 36.53 -12.10 -31.03
CA GLU A 324 36.73 -13.55 -31.24
C GLU A 324 37.44 -13.80 -32.58
#